data_AF-A0A090SH64-F1
#
_entry.id   AF-A0A090SH64-F1
#
_cell.length_a   1.000
_cell.length_b   1.000
_cell.length_c   1.000
_cell.angle_alpha   90.00
_cell.angle_beta   90.00
_cell.angle_gamma   90.00
#
_symmetry.space_group_name_H-M   'P 1'
#
loop_
_entity.id
_entity.type
_entity.pdbx_description
1 polymer ?
#
loop_
_entity_poly.entity_id
_entity_poly.type
_entity_poly.pdbx_seq_one_letter_code
_entity_poly.pdbx_strand_id
1 'polypeptide(L)' 'MKALVRIHSMDSATPTTEARLEFYQIGMLLDELGSDCPNQTAQLARVEIFEQGHLTRSFNTCIDARLKSMIARFY' A
#
# COMPACT_ATOMS: atom_id res chain seq x y z
N MET A 1 -16.70 -1.19 -7.16
CA MET A 1 -16.66 0.01 -6.29
C MET A 1 -15.22 0.16 -5.86
N LYS A 2 -14.59 1.31 -6.11
CA LYS A 2 -13.15 1.49 -5.89
C LYS A 2 -12.86 2.04 -4.49
N ALA A 3 -11.91 1.46 -3.80
CA ALA A 3 -11.29 2.02 -2.60
C ALA A 3 -10.10 2.90 -3.00
N LEU A 4 -9.84 3.94 -2.22
CA LEU A 4 -8.62 4.73 -2.32
C LEU A 4 -7.56 4.07 -1.42
N VAL A 5 -6.43 3.71 -2.00
CA VAL A 5 -5.27 3.19 -1.28
C VAL A 5 -4.21 4.28 -1.26
N ARG A 6 -3.73 4.62 -0.06
CA ARG A 6 -2.63 5.55 0.16
C ARG A 6 -1.47 4.81 0.77
N ILE A 7 -0.27 5.13 0.30
CA ILE A 7 0.97 4.55 0.80
C ILE A 7 1.83 5.70 1.27
N HIS A 8 2.26 5.61 2.52
CA HIS A 8 3.07 6.60 3.20
C HIS A 8 4.42 5.97 3.50
N SER A 9 5.51 6.71 3.29
CA SER A 9 6.76 6.39 3.98
C SER A 9 6.56 6.62 5.48
N MET A 10 7.13 5.79 6.35
CA MET A 10 6.98 5.98 7.80
C MET A 10 7.49 7.35 8.29
N ASP A 11 8.41 7.95 7.57
CA ASP A 11 9.01 9.25 7.92
C ASP A 11 8.24 10.45 7.34
N SER A 12 7.14 10.23 6.61
CA SER A 12 6.40 11.29 5.91
C SER A 12 4.89 11.16 6.10
N ALA A 13 4.27 12.26 6.53
CA ALA A 13 2.80 12.37 6.55
C ALA A 13 2.21 12.44 5.13
N THR A 14 2.96 12.95 4.16
CA THR A 14 2.54 13.00 2.75
C THR A 14 2.58 11.59 2.16
N PRO A 15 1.49 11.13 1.52
CA PRO A 15 1.49 9.85 0.83
C PRO A 15 2.51 9.90 -0.31
N THR A 16 3.41 8.92 -0.35
CA THR A 16 4.34 8.73 -1.47
C THR A 16 3.62 8.25 -2.71
N THR A 17 2.48 7.55 -2.56
CA THR A 17 1.66 7.12 -3.69
C THR A 17 0.20 6.95 -3.31
N GLU A 18 -0.69 7.21 -4.26
CA GLU A 18 -2.13 6.97 -4.14
C GLU A 18 -2.64 6.16 -5.34
N ALA A 19 -3.57 5.23 -5.12
CA ALA A 19 -4.19 4.43 -6.18
C ALA A 19 -5.67 4.18 -5.88
N ARG A 20 -6.51 4.08 -6.93
CA ARG A 20 -7.93 3.71 -6.79
C ARG A 20 -8.14 2.28 -7.25
N LEU A 21 -8.29 1.36 -6.31
CA LEU A 21 -8.31 -0.08 -6.55
C LEU A 21 -9.71 -0.67 -6.33
N GLU A 22 -10.12 -1.61 -7.17
CA GLU A 22 -11.27 -2.48 -6.90
C GLU A 22 -10.94 -3.48 -5.79
N PHE A 23 -11.97 -4.03 -5.13
CA PHE A 23 -11.81 -4.93 -3.98
C PHE A 23 -10.87 -6.13 -4.25
N TYR A 24 -10.96 -6.75 -5.43
CA TYR A 24 -10.07 -7.87 -5.79
C TYR A 24 -8.61 -7.44 -5.98
N GLN A 25 -8.36 -6.20 -6.42
CA GLN A 25 -7.01 -5.64 -6.56
C GLN A 25 -6.40 -5.33 -5.20
N ILE A 26 -7.22 -4.95 -4.22
CA ILE A 26 -6.79 -4.80 -2.83
C ILE A 26 -6.38 -6.16 -2.26
N GLY A 27 -7.15 -7.23 -2.52
CA GLY A 27 -6.77 -8.59 -2.12
C GLY A 27 -5.41 -8.99 -2.66
N MET A 28 -5.19 -8.85 -3.97
CA MET A 28 -3.88 -9.13 -4.59
C MET A 28 -2.76 -8.27 -4.00
N LEU A 29 -3.01 -6.97 -3.77
CA LEU A 29 -2.04 -6.08 -3.13
C LEU A 29 -1.67 -6.58 -1.73
N LEU A 30 -2.65 -7.00 -0.93
CA LEU A 30 -2.42 -7.49 0.43
C LEU A 30 -1.63 -8.80 0.46
N ASP A 31 -1.96 -9.75 -0.42
CA ASP A 31 -1.26 -11.03 -0.51
C ASP A 31 0.22 -10.84 -0.91
N GLU A 32 0.47 -9.89 -1.82
CA GLU A 32 1.81 -9.52 -2.26
C GLU A 32 2.61 -8.80 -1.17
N LEU A 33 1.96 -7.90 -0.41
CA LEU A 33 2.61 -7.17 0.68
C LEU A 33 2.91 -8.04 1.91
N GLY A 34 2.08 -9.05 2.19
CA GLY A 34 2.27 -9.98 3.30
C GLY A 34 3.45 -10.94 3.12
N SER A 35 4.04 -11.00 1.92
CA SER A 35 4.92 -12.10 1.53
C SER A 35 6.42 -11.89 1.80
N ASP A 36 6.94 -10.68 2.06
CA ASP A 36 8.37 -10.50 2.32
C ASP A 36 8.70 -9.17 3.02
N CYS A 37 9.07 -9.24 4.31
CA CYS A 37 9.82 -8.18 5.00
C CYS A 37 11.11 -8.78 5.61
N PRO A 38 12.12 -9.13 4.79
CA PRO A 38 13.37 -9.63 5.31
C PRO A 38 14.22 -8.48 5.89
N ASN A 39 14.30 -8.45 7.23
CA ASN A 39 15.33 -7.78 8.04
C ASN A 39 15.45 -6.23 8.03
N GLN A 40 16.10 -5.75 9.10
CA GLN A 40 16.12 -4.42 9.73
C GLN A 40 16.54 -3.22 8.86
N THR A 41 16.79 -3.38 7.56
CA THR A 41 17.23 -2.30 6.65
C THR A 41 16.19 -1.91 5.60
N ALA A 42 15.06 -2.60 5.52
CA ALA A 42 14.00 -2.25 4.57
C ALA A 42 13.27 -0.96 5.02
N GLN A 43 13.07 -0.02 4.09
CA GLN A 43 12.27 1.18 4.33
C GLN A 43 10.84 0.76 4.62
N LEU A 44 10.29 1.16 5.76
CA LEU A 44 8.91 0.84 6.12
C LEU A 44 7.94 1.82 5.44
N ALA A 45 6.81 1.30 5.00
CA ALA A 45 5.65 2.04 4.54
C ALA A 45 4.43 1.70 5.37
N ARG A 46 3.55 2.69 5.53
CA ARG A 46 2.19 2.51 6.00
C ARG A 46 1.25 2.52 4.82
N VAL A 47 0.44 1.49 4.69
CA VAL A 47 -0.63 1.40 3.69
C VAL A 47 -1.96 1.67 4.38
N GLU A 48 -2.73 2.58 3.83
CA GLU A 48 -4.05 2.98 4.29
C GLU A 48 -5.07 2.74 3.18
N ILE A 49 -6.17 2.08 3.51
CA ILE A 49 -7.26 1.78 2.58
C ILE A 49 -8.49 2.55 3.04
N PHE A 50 -9.02 3.37 2.13
CA PHE A 50 -10.19 4.21 2.34
C PHE A 50 -11.33 3.75 1.45
N GLU A 51 -12.46 3.42 2.06
CA GLU A 51 -13.71 3.11 1.35
C GLU A 51 -14.73 4.21 1.64
N GLN A 52 -15.31 4.79 0.58
CA GLN A 52 -16.27 5.90 0.70
C GLN A 52 -15.75 7.10 1.53
N GLY A 53 -14.42 7.30 1.55
CA GLY A 53 -13.77 8.36 2.31
C GLY A 53 -13.43 8.00 3.76
N HIS A 54 -13.78 6.80 4.23
CA HIS A 54 -13.46 6.32 5.57
C HIS A 54 -12.29 5.34 5.54
N LEU A 55 -11.33 5.52 6.45
CA LEU A 55 -10.24 4.57 6.64
C LEU A 55 -10.81 3.24 7.17
N THR A 56 -10.70 2.18 6.37
CA THR A 56 -11.18 0.84 6.74
C THR A 56 -10.06 -0.08 7.20
N ARG A 57 -8.85 0.08 6.67
CA ARG A 57 -7.67 -0.70 7.05
C ARG A 57 -6.41 0.15 7.03
N SER A 58 -5.53 -0.10 7.99
CA SER A 58 -4.17 0.44 8.01
C SER A 58 -3.21 -0.64 8.48
N PHE A 59 -2.10 -0.80 7.78
CA PHE A 59 -1.06 -1.76 8.15
C PHE A 59 0.31 -1.29 7.64
N ASN A 60 1.36 -1.79 8.28
CA ASN A 60 2.73 -1.48 7.90
C ASN A 60 3.30 -2.59 7.02
N THR A 61 4.09 -2.22 6.02
CA THR A 61 4.78 -3.12 5.12
C THR A 61 6.17 -2.56 4.79
N CYS A 62 7.02 -3.35 4.14
CA CYS A 62 8.27 -2.85 3.58
C CYS A 62 8.02 -2.26 2.19
N ILE A 63 8.67 -1.12 1.90
CA ILE A 63 8.79 -0.58 0.56
C ILE A 63 9.85 -1.40 -0.16
N ASP A 64 9.41 -2.38 -0.93
CA ASP A 64 10.26 -3.07 -1.89
C ASP A 64 10.04 -2.51 -3.31
N ALA A 65 11.00 -2.71 -4.20
CA ALA A 65 10.92 -2.40 -5.62
C ALA A 65 9.65 -3.00 -6.26
N ARG A 66 9.23 -4.18 -5.79
CA ARG A 66 8.01 -4.86 -6.21
C ARG A 66 6.73 -4.07 -5.90
N LEU A 67 6.64 -3.45 -4.71
CA LEU A 67 5.51 -2.59 -4.35
C LEU A 67 5.45 -1.37 -5.28
N LYS A 68 6.58 -0.70 -5.51
CA LYS A 68 6.66 0.44 -6.43
C LYS A 68 6.22 0.06 -7.86
N SER A 69 6.71 -1.06 -8.37
CA SER A 69 6.33 -1.57 -9.70
C SER A 69 4.85 -1.97 -9.77
N MET A 70 4.30 -2.55 -8.70
CA MET A 70 2.91 -2.98 -8.68
C MET A 70 1.96 -1.77 -8.66
N ILE A 71 2.27 -0.72 -7.90
CA ILE A 71 1.48 0.50 -7.93
C ILE A 71 1.57 1.20 -9.28
N ALA A 72 2.75 1.20 -9.92
CA ALA A 72 2.91 1.74 -11.27
C ALA A 72 2.06 1.01 -12.32
N ARG A 73 1.68 -0.26 -12.08
CA ARG A 73 0.77 -1.01 -12.97
C ARG A 73 -0.70 -0.66 -12.78
N PHE A 74 -1.05 0.02 -11.69
CA PHE A 74 -2.41 0.48 -11.39
C PHE A 74 -2.64 1.96 -11.71
N TYR A 75 -1.61 2.66 -12.18
CA TYR A 75 -1.66 4.03 -12.68
C TYR A 75 -2.05 4.09 -14.16
#